data_AF-A0AB39L8I0-F1
#
_entry.id   AF-A0AB39L8I0-F1
#
_cell.length_a   1.000
_cell.length_b   1.000
_cell.length_c   1.000
_cell.angle_alpha   90.00
_cell.angle_beta   90.00
_cell.angle_gamma   90.00
#
_symmetry.space_group_name_H-M   'P 1'
#
loop_
_entity.id
_entity.type
_entity.pdbx_description
1 polymer ?
#
loop_
_entity_poly.entity_id
_entity_poly.type
_entity_poly.pdbx_seq_one_letter_code
_entity_poly.pdbx_strand_id
1 'polypeptide(L)'
;MSGRHSTPAGRRPKLAALPDLVGQAARLAPRQLNDELALAKIELKNRGVKAGVGAGLFVVALLFLGLLVIALVVAAILGLATVMPGWLAALIVGAAFLVIIAIAVLIGMAWVKKAMPLVPADAIRGVRYDLGIVTEGRNFDPRLLDPSTIQYKRAQATKEAEKAKAKMEKEAQERAHGKVKLPAPTEAELRERLEKRRAHLLDVRDGLVAEMDVKRQAGYLADDVKARFAGGSSRAPFATTGTTARGGPGAQGTSRAADTAEALKGRWAPLAVFTVSATAFVVFLRKLVKN
;
A
#
# COMPACT_ATOMS: atom_id res chain seq x y z
N MET A 1 33.85 -92.29 -38.14
CA MET A 1 32.75 -91.43 -38.63
C MET A 1 32.11 -90.70 -37.46
N SER A 2 31.75 -89.42 -37.69
CA SER A 2 30.98 -88.51 -36.83
C SER A 2 31.71 -87.84 -35.65
N GLY A 3 31.45 -86.54 -35.47
CA GLY A 3 31.88 -85.78 -34.30
C GLY A 3 31.77 -84.27 -34.42
N ARG A 4 30.55 -83.76 -34.68
CA ARG A 4 29.92 -82.58 -34.06
C ARG A 4 30.79 -81.34 -33.76
N HIS A 5 30.55 -80.26 -34.51
CA HIS A 5 30.91 -78.90 -34.09
C HIS A 5 29.89 -78.36 -33.08
N SER A 6 30.44 -77.93 -31.95
CA SER A 6 29.80 -77.44 -30.74
C SER A 6 29.24 -76.03 -30.93
N THR A 7 27.97 -75.85 -30.53
CA THR A 7 27.37 -74.54 -30.25
C THR A 7 28.14 -73.81 -29.14
N PRO A 8 28.51 -72.53 -29.29
CA PRO A 8 29.00 -71.75 -28.15
C PRO A 8 27.81 -71.37 -27.26
N ALA A 9 27.49 -72.24 -26.30
CA ALA A 9 26.66 -71.92 -25.16
C ALA A 9 27.48 -71.09 -24.16
N GLY A 10 27.07 -69.85 -23.88
CA GLY A 10 27.78 -69.02 -22.91
C GLY A 10 27.33 -67.58 -22.74
N ARG A 11 26.08 -67.20 -23.09
CA ARG A 11 25.55 -65.89 -22.70
C ARG A 11 25.07 -65.96 -21.25
N ARG A 12 26.01 -65.79 -20.30
CA ARG A 12 25.67 -65.59 -18.88
C ARG A 12 24.84 -64.29 -18.73
N PRO A 13 23.70 -64.30 -18.04
CA PRO A 13 22.95 -63.08 -17.74
C PRO A 13 23.78 -62.22 -16.78
N LYS A 14 24.31 -61.11 -17.30
CA LYS A 14 25.16 -60.20 -16.53
C LYS A 14 24.28 -59.36 -15.59
N LEU A 15 23.93 -59.89 -14.43
CA LEU A 15 23.51 -59.08 -13.28
C LEU A 15 24.60 -58.05 -12.91
N ALA A 16 25.87 -58.35 -13.23
CA ALA A 16 27.01 -57.43 -13.17
C ALA A 16 27.02 -56.34 -14.27
N ALA A 17 26.19 -56.41 -15.32
CA ALA A 17 26.11 -55.37 -16.35
C ALA A 17 25.07 -54.30 -16.07
N LEU A 18 24.13 -54.52 -15.13
CA LEU A 18 23.21 -53.49 -14.67
C LEU A 18 23.93 -52.27 -14.08
N PRO A 19 24.93 -52.40 -13.19
CA PRO A 19 25.68 -51.23 -12.71
C PRO A 19 26.52 -50.55 -13.81
N ASP A 20 27.04 -51.32 -14.79
CA ASP A 20 27.76 -50.75 -15.95
C ASP A 20 26.82 -49.99 -16.91
N LEU A 21 25.60 -50.49 -17.12
CA LEU A 21 24.58 -49.82 -17.93
C LEU A 21 24.03 -48.58 -17.23
N VAL A 22 23.83 -48.62 -15.91
CA VAL A 22 23.46 -47.44 -15.11
C VAL A 22 24.61 -46.42 -15.12
N GLY A 23 25.86 -46.87 -15.01
CA GLY A 23 27.04 -46.02 -15.12
C GLY A 23 27.21 -45.38 -16.50
N GLN A 24 26.90 -46.10 -17.57
CA GLN A 24 26.90 -45.56 -18.93
C GLN A 24 25.73 -44.59 -19.15
N ALA A 25 24.51 -44.93 -18.73
CA ALA A 25 23.36 -44.04 -18.80
C ALA A 25 23.59 -42.75 -17.99
N ALA A 26 24.17 -42.83 -16.79
CA ALA A 26 24.54 -41.68 -15.96
C ALA A 26 25.63 -40.80 -16.60
N ARG A 27 26.49 -41.37 -17.46
CA ARG A 27 27.53 -40.63 -18.20
C ARG A 27 27.00 -40.00 -19.50
N LEU A 28 25.95 -40.54 -20.12
CA LEU A 28 25.39 -40.05 -21.39
C LEU A 28 24.16 -39.15 -21.20
N ALA A 29 23.31 -39.39 -20.20
CA ALA A 29 22.12 -38.58 -19.93
C ALA A 29 22.40 -37.07 -19.76
N PRO A 30 23.48 -36.62 -19.09
CA PRO A 30 23.78 -35.20 -18.96
C PRO A 30 24.11 -34.55 -20.31
N ARG A 31 24.75 -35.29 -21.22
CA ARG A 31 25.11 -34.79 -22.55
C ARG A 31 23.87 -34.62 -23.43
N GLN A 32 22.99 -35.61 -23.46
CA GLN A 32 21.72 -35.50 -24.19
C GLN A 32 20.84 -34.37 -23.68
N LEU A 33 20.75 -34.19 -22.36
CA LEU A 33 20.02 -33.06 -21.79
C LEU A 33 20.65 -31.72 -22.18
N ASN A 34 21.98 -31.62 -22.16
CA ASN A 34 22.66 -30.41 -22.59
C ASN A 34 22.44 -30.11 -24.09
N ASP A 35 22.40 -31.13 -24.94
CA ASP A 35 22.14 -30.98 -26.38
C ASP A 35 20.70 -30.54 -26.66
N GLU A 36 19.71 -31.14 -25.99
CA GLU A 36 18.30 -30.72 -26.06
C GLU A 36 18.11 -29.30 -25.52
N LEU A 37 18.79 -28.94 -24.43
CA LEU A 37 18.79 -27.57 -23.91
C LEU A 37 19.46 -26.59 -24.87
N ALA A 38 20.55 -26.99 -25.54
CA ALA A 38 21.22 -26.17 -26.53
C ALA A 38 20.32 -25.95 -27.76
N LEU A 39 19.63 -26.99 -28.23
CA LEU A 39 18.66 -26.92 -29.31
C LEU A 39 17.48 -26.01 -28.94
N ALA A 40 16.88 -26.23 -27.76
CA ALA A 40 15.80 -25.40 -27.22
C ALA A 40 16.21 -23.94 -27.07
N LYS A 41 17.46 -23.67 -26.67
CA LYS A 41 18.00 -22.31 -26.57
C LYS A 41 18.15 -21.64 -27.92
N ILE A 42 18.60 -22.35 -28.95
CA ILE A 42 18.71 -21.84 -30.33
C ILE A 42 17.31 -21.55 -30.89
N GLU A 43 16.37 -22.48 -30.69
CA GLU A 43 15.00 -22.31 -31.16
C GLU A 43 14.28 -21.17 -30.42
N LEU A 44 14.45 -21.07 -29.09
CA LEU A 44 13.92 -19.97 -28.30
C LEU A 44 14.54 -18.64 -28.68
N LYS A 45 15.84 -18.59 -29.01
CA LYS A 45 16.49 -17.37 -29.53
C LYS A 45 15.89 -16.98 -30.88
N ASN A 46 15.74 -17.92 -31.82
CA ASN A 46 15.21 -17.63 -33.15
C ASN A 46 13.73 -17.21 -33.11
N ARG A 47 12.90 -17.90 -32.31
CA ARG A 47 11.50 -17.52 -32.09
C ARG A 47 11.39 -16.22 -31.28
N GLY A 48 12.25 -16.04 -30.28
CA GLY A 48 12.31 -14.87 -29.41
C GLY A 48 12.75 -13.60 -30.12
N VAL A 49 13.69 -13.68 -31.06
CA VAL A 49 14.10 -12.52 -31.88
C VAL A 49 12.96 -12.08 -32.80
N LYS A 50 12.29 -13.02 -33.49
CA LYS A 50 11.13 -12.69 -34.35
C LYS A 50 9.97 -12.08 -33.55
N ALA A 51 9.64 -12.69 -32.42
CA ALA A 51 8.64 -12.16 -31.50
C ALA A 51 9.05 -10.80 -30.92
N GLY A 52 10.33 -10.63 -30.59
CA GLY A 52 10.90 -9.40 -30.04
C GLY A 52 10.92 -8.25 -31.04
N VAL A 53 11.23 -8.49 -32.32
CA VAL A 53 11.13 -7.49 -33.38
C VAL A 53 9.68 -7.07 -33.60
N GLY A 54 8.75 -8.02 -33.63
CA GLY A 54 7.32 -7.73 -33.73
C GLY A 54 6.81 -6.90 -32.54
N ALA A 55 7.18 -7.30 -31.33
CA ALA A 55 6.84 -6.57 -30.11
C ALA A 55 7.48 -5.16 -30.10
N GLY A 56 8.72 -5.03 -30.54
CA GLY A 56 9.43 -3.75 -30.63
C GLY A 56 8.75 -2.78 -31.60
N LEU A 57 8.36 -3.24 -32.79
CA LEU A 57 7.59 -2.44 -33.75
C LEU A 57 6.22 -2.05 -33.19
N PHE A 58 5.58 -2.94 -32.42
CA PHE A 58 4.29 -2.64 -31.79
C PHE A 58 4.42 -1.51 -30.76
N VAL A 59 5.50 -1.47 -29.97
CA VAL A 59 5.77 -0.35 -29.05
C VAL A 59 5.91 0.96 -29.82
N VAL A 60 6.68 0.97 -30.90
CA VAL A 60 6.85 2.18 -31.74
C VAL A 60 5.49 2.60 -32.33
N ALA A 61 4.71 1.66 -32.86
CA ALA A 61 3.38 1.94 -33.40
C ALA A 61 2.43 2.53 -32.34
N LEU A 62 2.43 1.98 -31.11
CA LEU A 62 1.63 2.51 -30.00
C LEU A 62 2.06 3.91 -29.58
N LEU A 63 3.35 4.23 -29.62
CA LEU A 63 3.85 5.58 -29.34
C LEU A 63 3.33 6.59 -30.38
N PHE A 64 3.46 6.28 -31.68
CA PHE A 64 2.93 7.14 -32.74
C PHE A 64 1.41 7.24 -32.71
N LEU A 65 0.71 6.15 -32.40
CA LEU A 65 -0.73 6.16 -32.21
C LEU A 65 -1.13 7.08 -31.04
N GLY A 66 -0.38 7.05 -29.93
CA GLY A 66 -0.59 7.97 -28.80
C GLY A 66 -0.43 9.44 -29.20
N LEU A 67 0.63 9.77 -29.95
CA LEU A 67 0.85 11.12 -30.48
C LEU A 67 -0.27 11.55 -31.43
N LEU A 68 -0.72 10.66 -32.31
CA LEU A 68 -1.85 10.92 -33.21
C LEU A 68 -3.13 11.23 -32.43
N VAL A 69 -3.45 10.45 -31.40
CA VAL A 69 -4.62 10.68 -30.55
C VAL A 69 -4.55 12.04 -29.86
N ILE A 70 -3.38 12.44 -29.32
CA ILE A 70 -3.20 13.77 -28.72
C ILE A 70 -3.44 14.86 -29.76
N ALA A 71 -2.86 14.75 -30.96
CA ALA A 71 -3.06 15.72 -32.03
C ALA A 71 -4.54 15.83 -32.45
N LEU A 72 -5.25 14.70 -32.54
CA LEU A 72 -6.68 14.68 -32.85
C LEU A 72 -7.54 15.30 -31.75
N VAL A 73 -7.21 15.06 -30.47
CA VAL A 73 -7.89 15.70 -29.34
C VAL A 73 -7.72 17.22 -29.40
N VAL A 74 -6.48 17.69 -29.61
CA VAL A 74 -6.20 19.14 -29.74
C VAL A 74 -6.94 19.73 -30.94
N ALA A 75 -6.92 19.06 -32.08
CA ALA A 75 -7.65 19.50 -33.27
C ALA A 75 -9.16 19.56 -33.04
N ALA A 76 -9.73 18.57 -32.35
CA ALA A 76 -11.16 18.56 -31.99
C ALA A 76 -11.52 19.72 -31.05
N ILE A 77 -10.68 19.99 -30.04
CA ILE A 77 -10.89 21.11 -29.11
C ILE A 77 -10.81 22.44 -29.85
N LEU A 78 -9.78 22.65 -30.68
CA LEU A 78 -9.61 23.89 -31.44
C LEU A 78 -10.72 24.08 -32.47
N GLY A 79 -11.12 23.00 -33.16
CA GLY A 79 -12.24 23.03 -34.10
C GLY A 79 -13.55 23.43 -33.42
N LEU A 80 -13.86 22.83 -32.26
CA LEU A 80 -15.06 23.17 -31.50
C LEU A 80 -14.97 24.57 -30.85
N ALA A 81 -13.77 25.02 -30.49
CA ALA A 81 -13.52 26.36 -29.96
C ALA A 81 -13.80 27.49 -30.98
N THR A 82 -13.99 27.17 -32.26
CA THR A 82 -14.42 28.17 -33.27
C THR A 82 -15.88 28.60 -33.10
N VAL A 83 -16.71 27.78 -32.46
CA VAL A 83 -18.15 28.05 -32.28
C VAL A 83 -18.55 28.27 -30.82
N MET A 84 -17.65 28.04 -29.86
CA MET A 84 -17.90 28.21 -28.42
C MET A 84 -16.61 28.52 -27.64
N PRO A 85 -16.66 28.97 -26.37
CA PRO A 85 -15.46 29.21 -25.57
C PRO A 85 -14.57 27.97 -25.44
N GLY A 86 -13.25 28.14 -25.59
CA GLY A 86 -12.30 27.02 -25.61
C GLY A 86 -12.31 26.13 -24.36
N TRP A 87 -12.61 26.70 -23.18
CA TRP A 87 -12.74 25.92 -21.95
C TRP A 87 -13.94 24.96 -21.99
N LEU A 88 -15.05 25.37 -22.61
CA LEU A 88 -16.24 24.53 -22.76
C LEU A 88 -16.01 23.45 -23.83
N ALA A 89 -15.35 23.81 -24.93
CA ALA A 89 -14.95 22.85 -25.96
C ALA A 89 -14.06 21.73 -25.38
N ALA A 90 -13.07 22.08 -24.55
CA ALA A 90 -12.22 21.11 -23.87
C ALA A 90 -13.00 20.18 -22.94
N LEU A 91 -13.98 20.70 -22.19
CA LEU A 91 -14.83 19.88 -21.33
C LEU A 91 -15.73 18.92 -22.13
N ILE A 92 -16.31 19.37 -23.24
CA ILE A 92 -17.16 18.52 -24.09
C ILE A 92 -16.37 17.39 -24.73
N VAL A 93 -15.21 17.71 -25.31
CA VAL A 93 -14.32 16.68 -25.91
C VAL A 93 -13.84 15.72 -24.83
N GLY A 94 -13.43 16.24 -23.66
CA GLY A 94 -13.04 15.41 -22.52
C GLY A 94 -14.15 14.47 -22.05
N ALA A 95 -15.39 14.96 -21.95
CA ALA A 95 -16.55 14.15 -21.59
C ALA A 95 -16.82 13.04 -22.62
N ALA A 96 -16.73 13.35 -23.92
CA ALA A 96 -16.88 12.37 -24.99
C ALA A 96 -15.84 11.24 -24.89
N PHE A 97 -14.56 11.58 -24.65
CA PHE A 97 -13.50 10.59 -24.44
C PHE A 97 -13.73 9.75 -23.16
N LEU A 98 -14.24 10.35 -22.09
CA LEU A 98 -14.55 9.63 -20.86
C LEU A 98 -15.62 8.56 -21.09
N VAL A 99 -16.65 8.86 -21.90
CA VAL A 99 -17.67 7.86 -22.31
C VAL A 99 -17.04 6.73 -23.13
N ILE A 100 -16.18 7.05 -24.10
CA ILE A 100 -15.48 6.04 -24.91
C ILE A 100 -14.62 5.15 -24.03
N ILE A 101 -13.86 5.72 -23.10
CA ILE A 101 -13.03 4.98 -22.14
C ILE A 101 -13.90 4.07 -21.27
N ALA A 102 -15.02 4.58 -20.74
CA ALA A 102 -15.93 3.78 -19.93
C ALA A 102 -16.45 2.55 -20.71
N ILE A 103 -16.88 2.74 -21.96
CA ILE A 103 -17.33 1.64 -22.83
C ILE A 103 -16.18 0.64 -23.09
N ALA A 104 -14.99 1.14 -23.44
CA ALA A 104 -13.83 0.30 -23.69
C ALA A 104 -13.41 -0.51 -22.46
N VAL A 105 -13.46 0.08 -21.26
CA VAL A 105 -13.18 -0.61 -20.00
C VAL A 105 -14.22 -1.69 -19.74
N LEU A 106 -15.50 -1.42 -19.95
CA LEU A 106 -16.56 -2.41 -19.76
C LEU A 106 -16.40 -3.61 -20.71
N ILE A 107 -16.14 -3.36 -22.00
CA ILE A 107 -15.89 -4.40 -23.00
C ILE A 107 -14.61 -5.16 -22.67
N GLY A 108 -13.53 -4.44 -22.35
CA GLY A 108 -12.23 -5.01 -21.99
C GLY A 108 -12.34 -5.91 -20.76
N MET A 109 -13.05 -5.47 -19.71
CA MET A 109 -13.33 -6.30 -18.54
C MET A 109 -14.14 -7.55 -18.89
N ALA A 110 -15.13 -7.45 -19.78
CA ALA A 110 -15.90 -8.61 -20.22
C ALA A 110 -15.01 -9.62 -20.97
N TRP A 111 -14.12 -9.15 -21.83
CA TRP A 111 -13.14 -9.99 -22.54
C TRP A 111 -12.11 -10.61 -21.61
N VAL A 112 -11.52 -9.83 -20.70
CA VAL A 112 -10.55 -10.33 -19.71
C VAL A 112 -11.19 -11.38 -18.81
N LYS A 113 -12.43 -11.17 -18.36
CA LYS A 113 -13.17 -12.17 -17.56
C LYS A 113 -13.40 -13.46 -18.33
N LYS A 114 -13.62 -13.39 -19.65
CA LYS A 114 -13.80 -14.55 -20.52
C LYS A 114 -12.47 -15.24 -20.89
N ALA A 115 -11.38 -14.48 -20.93
CA ALA A 115 -10.04 -14.97 -21.26
C ALA A 115 -9.24 -15.47 -20.03
N MET A 116 -9.74 -15.27 -18.82
CA MET A 116 -9.24 -15.97 -17.62
C MET A 116 -9.77 -17.42 -17.62
N PRO A 117 -8.87 -18.42 -17.63
CA PRO A 117 -7.77 -18.49 -16.67
C PRO A 117 -6.38 -18.30 -17.32
N LEU A 118 -5.82 -17.10 -17.20
CA LEU A 118 -4.42 -16.82 -17.59
C LEU A 118 -3.41 -17.65 -16.78
N VAL A 119 -3.84 -18.15 -15.62
CA VAL A 119 -3.14 -19.20 -14.88
C VAL A 119 -3.63 -20.55 -15.42
N PRO A 120 -2.77 -21.38 -16.04
CA PRO A 120 -3.16 -22.71 -16.48
C PRO A 120 -3.59 -23.53 -15.26
N ALA A 121 -4.90 -23.57 -15.00
CA ALA A 121 -5.48 -24.14 -13.80
C ALA A 121 -5.11 -25.62 -13.65
N ASP A 122 -4.97 -26.32 -14.76
CA ASP A 122 -4.57 -27.73 -14.81
C ASP A 122 -3.08 -27.92 -14.43
N ALA A 123 -2.20 -27.01 -14.85
CA ALA A 123 -0.78 -27.06 -14.49
C ALA A 123 -0.58 -26.78 -12.98
N ILE A 124 -1.29 -25.80 -12.44
CA ILE A 124 -1.27 -25.51 -11.00
C ILE A 124 -1.89 -26.67 -10.21
N ARG A 125 -2.97 -27.28 -10.72
CA ARG A 125 -3.59 -28.45 -10.11
C ARG A 125 -2.62 -29.63 -10.05
N GLY A 126 -1.88 -29.90 -11.13
CA GLY A 126 -0.84 -30.94 -11.19
C GLY A 126 0.23 -30.73 -10.13
N VAL A 127 0.82 -29.54 -10.06
CA VAL A 127 1.86 -29.21 -9.06
C VAL A 127 1.33 -29.36 -7.63
N ARG A 128 0.09 -28.93 -7.36
CA ARG A 128 -0.53 -29.07 -6.02
C ARG A 128 -0.87 -30.52 -5.68
N TYR A 129 -1.24 -31.33 -6.68
CA TYR A 129 -1.48 -32.76 -6.51
C TYR A 129 -0.18 -33.49 -6.15
N ASP A 130 0.90 -33.20 -6.87
CA ASP A 130 2.21 -33.82 -6.63
C ASP A 130 2.76 -33.42 -5.24
N LEU A 131 2.64 -32.15 -4.86
CA LEU A 131 3.01 -31.68 -3.51
C LEU A 131 2.15 -32.31 -2.41
N GLY A 132 0.85 -32.49 -2.67
CA GLY A 132 -0.08 -33.14 -1.75
C GLY A 132 0.31 -34.60 -1.48
N ILE A 133 0.68 -35.35 -2.52
CA ILE A 133 1.16 -36.72 -2.38
C ILE A 133 2.49 -36.77 -1.64
N VAL A 134 3.42 -35.85 -1.92
CA VAL A 134 4.72 -35.82 -1.22
C VAL A 134 4.56 -35.48 0.26
N THR A 135 3.59 -34.63 0.62
CA THR A 135 3.42 -34.14 1.99
C THR A 135 2.51 -35.04 2.83
N GLU A 136 1.35 -35.41 2.28
CA GLU A 136 0.29 -36.12 3.00
C GLU A 136 0.24 -37.62 2.64
N GLY A 137 0.99 -38.04 1.62
CA GLY A 137 1.08 -39.44 1.20
C GLY A 137 -0.28 -40.01 0.79
N ARG A 138 -0.62 -41.14 1.39
CA ARG A 138 -1.86 -41.88 1.10
C ARG A 138 -3.13 -41.24 1.67
N ASN A 139 -2.97 -40.26 2.57
CA ASN A 139 -4.09 -39.54 3.19
C ASN A 139 -4.51 -38.32 2.37
N PHE A 140 -3.78 -37.98 1.31
CA PHE A 140 -4.12 -36.89 0.42
C PHE A 140 -5.40 -37.21 -0.36
N ASP A 141 -6.43 -36.37 -0.22
CA ASP A 141 -7.64 -36.47 -1.04
C ASP A 141 -7.58 -35.47 -2.20
N PRO A 142 -7.36 -35.93 -3.45
CA PRO A 142 -7.25 -35.05 -4.62
C PRO A 142 -8.56 -34.35 -4.98
N ARG A 143 -9.71 -34.82 -4.45
CA ARG A 143 -11.02 -34.18 -4.66
C ARG A 143 -11.12 -32.81 -3.99
N LEU A 144 -10.22 -32.50 -3.05
CA LEU A 144 -10.09 -31.19 -2.41
C LEU A 144 -9.39 -30.15 -3.30
N LEU A 145 -8.88 -30.53 -4.47
CA LEU A 145 -8.28 -29.59 -5.43
C LEU A 145 -9.25 -29.13 -6.51
N ASP A 146 -10.41 -29.77 -6.66
CA ASP A 146 -11.39 -29.45 -7.70
C ASP A 146 -12.50 -28.52 -7.17
N PRO A 147 -12.60 -27.26 -7.66
CA PRO A 147 -13.63 -26.31 -7.25
C PRO A 147 -15.07 -26.78 -7.49
N SER A 148 -15.29 -27.71 -8.42
CA SER A 148 -16.62 -28.22 -8.77
C SER A 148 -17.14 -29.25 -7.76
N THR A 149 -16.25 -29.87 -6.99
CA THR A 149 -16.60 -30.99 -6.11
C THR A 149 -17.19 -30.50 -4.78
N ILE A 150 -18.23 -31.18 -4.29
CA ILE A 150 -18.90 -30.87 -3.02
C ILE A 150 -17.92 -30.85 -1.84
N GLN A 151 -16.91 -31.71 -1.86
CA GLN A 151 -15.88 -31.81 -0.82
C GLN A 151 -15.00 -30.55 -0.74
N TYR A 152 -14.66 -29.93 -1.87
CA TYR A 152 -13.96 -28.65 -1.90
C TYR A 152 -14.79 -27.55 -1.22
N LYS A 153 -16.09 -27.48 -1.56
CA LYS A 153 -17.01 -26.50 -0.97
C LYS A 153 -17.19 -26.71 0.53
N ARG A 154 -17.25 -27.97 0.98
CA ARG A 154 -17.30 -28.32 2.42
C ARG A 154 -16.01 -27.94 3.13
N ALA A 155 -14.85 -28.20 2.54
CA ALA A 155 -13.56 -27.82 3.11
C ALA A 155 -13.35 -26.29 3.15
N GLN A 156 -13.89 -25.54 2.20
CA GLN A 156 -13.95 -24.08 2.27
C GLN A 156 -14.90 -23.62 3.38
N ALA A 157 -16.10 -24.20 3.47
CA ALA A 157 -17.06 -23.87 4.51
C ALA A 157 -16.53 -24.20 5.92
N THR A 158 -15.77 -25.28 6.10
CA THR A 158 -15.11 -25.58 7.37
C THR A 158 -14.02 -24.55 7.68
N LYS A 159 -13.17 -24.19 6.71
CA LYS A 159 -12.16 -23.13 6.87
C LYS A 159 -12.77 -21.76 7.17
N GLU A 160 -13.89 -21.43 6.56
CA GLU A 160 -14.63 -20.19 6.83
C GLU A 160 -15.30 -20.23 8.21
N ALA A 161 -15.88 -21.37 8.61
CA ALA A 161 -16.43 -21.56 9.94
C ALA A 161 -15.35 -21.54 11.02
N GLU A 162 -14.16 -22.11 10.78
CA GLU A 162 -13.00 -22.04 11.65
C GLU A 162 -12.46 -20.61 11.75
N LYS A 163 -12.37 -19.87 10.63
CA LYS A 163 -12.01 -18.45 10.64
C LYS A 163 -13.05 -17.62 11.39
N ALA A 164 -14.34 -17.92 11.22
CA ALA A 164 -15.42 -17.25 11.93
C ALA A 164 -15.37 -17.56 13.43
N LYS A 165 -15.14 -18.82 13.81
CA LYS A 165 -14.94 -19.25 15.21
C LYS A 165 -13.69 -18.63 15.82
N ALA A 166 -12.56 -18.65 15.12
CA ALA A 166 -11.32 -18.02 15.56
C ALA A 166 -11.46 -16.50 15.65
N LYS A 167 -12.24 -15.87 14.77
CA LYS A 167 -12.60 -14.46 14.87
C LYS A 167 -13.51 -14.22 16.08
N MET A 168 -14.50 -15.05 16.31
CA MET A 168 -15.40 -14.96 17.47
C MET A 168 -14.65 -15.20 18.79
N GLU A 169 -13.67 -16.10 18.81
CA GLU A 169 -12.81 -16.42 19.95
C GLU A 169 -11.79 -15.31 20.19
N LYS A 170 -11.19 -14.74 19.14
CA LYS A 170 -10.39 -13.52 19.25
C LYS A 170 -11.23 -12.35 19.74
N GLU A 171 -12.43 -12.16 19.21
CA GLU A 171 -13.37 -11.14 19.69
C GLU A 171 -13.82 -11.45 21.14
N ALA A 172 -13.94 -12.71 21.55
CA ALA A 172 -14.25 -13.10 22.93
C ALA A 172 -13.06 -12.90 23.88
N GLN A 173 -11.83 -13.14 23.42
CA GLN A 173 -10.60 -12.79 24.12
C GLN A 173 -10.45 -11.27 24.21
N GLU A 174 -10.75 -10.51 23.15
CA GLU A 174 -10.78 -9.05 23.18
C GLU A 174 -11.86 -8.51 24.15
N ARG A 175 -13.02 -9.18 24.23
CA ARG A 175 -14.06 -8.91 25.25
C ARG A 175 -13.57 -9.26 26.67
N ALA A 176 -12.85 -10.36 26.85
CA ALA A 176 -12.28 -10.77 28.14
C ALA A 176 -11.11 -9.86 28.59
N HIS A 177 -10.30 -9.37 27.63
CA HIS A 177 -9.22 -8.40 27.83
C HIS A 177 -9.72 -6.94 27.89
N GLY A 178 -11.03 -6.71 28.07
CA GLY A 178 -11.59 -5.40 28.42
C GLY A 178 -11.85 -4.43 27.26
N LYS A 179 -11.85 -4.88 26.00
CA LYS A 179 -12.32 -4.08 24.85
C LYS A 179 -13.68 -4.62 24.38
N VAL A 180 -14.70 -4.46 25.22
CA VAL A 180 -16.07 -4.89 24.89
C VAL A 180 -16.74 -3.87 23.96
N LYS A 181 -17.08 -4.28 22.74
CA LYS A 181 -18.06 -3.57 21.91
C LYS A 181 -19.46 -4.04 22.35
N LEU A 182 -20.07 -3.32 23.30
CA LEU A 182 -21.41 -3.64 23.84
C LEU A 182 -22.51 -3.38 22.79
N PRO A 183 -23.66 -4.10 22.84
CA PRO A 183 -24.86 -3.70 22.11
C PRO A 183 -25.26 -2.27 22.51
N ALA A 184 -25.91 -1.53 21.59
CA ALA A 184 -26.29 -0.14 21.80
C ALA A 184 -27.02 0.01 23.15
N PRO A 185 -26.55 0.89 24.08
CA PRO A 185 -27.17 1.04 25.38
C PRO A 185 -28.66 1.35 25.25
N THR A 186 -29.51 0.69 26.04
CA THR A 186 -30.95 0.94 26.05
C THR A 186 -31.23 2.38 26.51
N GLU A 187 -32.35 2.97 26.08
CA GLU A 187 -32.64 4.39 26.37
C GLU A 187 -32.62 4.73 27.86
N ALA A 188 -33.05 3.80 28.73
CA ALA A 188 -33.01 3.95 30.17
C ALA A 188 -31.56 4.11 30.69
N GLU A 189 -30.63 3.29 30.19
CA GLU A 189 -29.21 3.40 30.53
C GLU A 189 -28.58 4.68 29.96
N LEU A 190 -29.03 5.14 28.79
CA LEU A 190 -28.56 6.40 28.23
C LEU A 190 -28.99 7.58 29.11
N ARG A 191 -30.22 7.57 29.63
CA ARG A 191 -30.73 8.61 30.53
C ARG A 191 -29.96 8.63 31.84
N GLU A 192 -29.72 7.46 32.45
CA GLU A 192 -28.94 7.35 33.68
C GLU A 192 -27.50 7.84 33.49
N ARG A 193 -26.86 7.48 32.36
CA ARG A 193 -25.52 7.98 32.00
C ARG A 193 -25.51 9.48 31.76
N LEU A 194 -26.57 10.03 31.17
CA LEU A 194 -26.70 11.47 30.96
C LEU A 194 -26.86 12.22 32.29
N GLU A 195 -27.65 11.69 33.23
CA GLU A 195 -27.79 12.28 34.57
C GLU A 195 -26.47 12.26 35.32
N LYS A 196 -25.76 11.12 35.35
CA LYS A 196 -24.42 11.02 35.96
C LYS A 196 -23.42 11.99 35.34
N ARG A 197 -23.45 12.17 34.01
CA ARG A 197 -22.61 13.17 33.31
C ARG A 197 -22.99 14.60 33.68
N ARG A 198 -24.27 14.92 33.81
CA ARG A 198 -24.72 16.27 34.22
C ARG A 198 -24.29 16.58 35.64
N ALA A 199 -24.44 15.62 36.56
CA ALA A 199 -23.96 15.77 37.94
C ALA A 199 -22.44 16.01 37.98
N HIS A 200 -21.68 15.24 37.21
CA HIS A 200 -20.23 15.41 37.11
C HIS A 200 -19.83 16.77 36.49
N LEU A 201 -20.55 17.25 35.47
CA LEU A 201 -20.28 18.56 34.88
C LEU A 201 -20.63 19.72 35.81
N LEU A 202 -21.62 19.56 36.69
CA LEU A 202 -21.93 20.54 37.72
C LEU A 202 -20.80 20.64 38.75
N ASP A 203 -20.28 19.50 39.21
CA ASP A 203 -19.15 19.47 40.15
C ASP A 203 -17.89 20.11 39.54
N VAL A 204 -17.58 19.79 38.28
CA VAL A 204 -16.46 20.41 37.55
C VAL A 204 -16.68 21.92 37.40
N ARG A 205 -17.90 22.37 37.09
CA ARG A 205 -18.21 23.81 37.01
C ARG A 205 -18.03 24.49 38.36
N ASP A 206 -18.52 23.88 39.44
CA ASP A 206 -18.46 24.47 40.77
C ASP A 206 -17.02 24.52 41.29
N GLY A 207 -16.20 23.51 40.98
CA GLY A 207 -14.75 23.54 41.19
C GLY A 207 -14.06 24.65 40.40
N LEU A 208 -14.41 24.82 39.12
CA LEU A 208 -13.86 25.90 38.29
C LEU A 208 -14.31 27.30 38.76
N VAL A 209 -15.53 27.46 39.25
CA VAL A 209 -16.01 28.72 39.83
C VAL A 209 -15.31 29.01 41.16
N ALA A 210 -15.06 27.99 41.98
CA ALA A 210 -14.29 28.14 43.21
C ALA A 210 -12.82 28.51 42.92
N GLU A 211 -12.21 27.94 41.89
CA GLU A 211 -10.85 28.29 41.45
C GLU A 211 -10.78 29.65 40.75
N MET A 212 -11.84 30.05 40.02
CA MET A 212 -11.94 31.36 39.36
C MET A 212 -12.56 32.45 40.26
N ASP A 213 -12.54 32.31 41.59
CA ASP A 213 -12.68 33.47 42.48
C ASP A 213 -11.39 34.32 42.43
N VAL A 214 -11.16 34.87 41.23
CA VAL A 214 -10.07 35.76 40.81
C VAL A 214 -9.97 36.96 41.76
N LYS A 215 -11.03 37.27 42.52
CA LYS A 215 -11.06 38.35 43.50
C LYS A 215 -10.09 38.12 44.67
N ARG A 216 -9.80 36.87 45.05
CA ARG A 216 -8.75 36.59 46.05
C ARG A 216 -7.36 36.54 45.43
N GLN A 217 -7.19 35.87 44.28
CA GLN A 217 -5.89 35.79 43.59
C GLN A 217 -5.38 37.15 43.09
N ALA A 218 -6.27 38.03 42.63
CA ALA A 218 -5.91 39.38 42.19
C ALA A 218 -5.44 40.27 43.35
N GLY A 219 -5.98 40.08 44.56
CA GLY A 219 -5.50 40.78 45.77
C GLY A 219 -4.04 40.42 46.09
N TYR A 220 -3.70 39.13 46.06
CA TYR A 220 -2.33 38.67 46.31
C TYR A 220 -1.33 39.10 45.22
N LEU A 221 -1.75 39.13 43.95
CA LEU A 221 -0.91 39.63 42.86
C LEU A 221 -0.71 41.15 42.93
N ALA A 222 -1.73 41.91 43.32
CA ALA A 222 -1.61 43.34 43.53
C ALA A 222 -0.65 43.66 44.70
N ASP A 223 -0.72 42.87 45.78
CA ASP A 223 0.17 43.02 46.93
C ASP A 223 1.62 42.57 46.62
N ASP A 224 1.82 41.51 45.83
CA ASP A 224 3.16 41.03 45.43
C ASP A 224 3.83 42.00 44.43
N VAL A 225 3.07 42.58 43.50
CA VAL A 225 3.56 43.66 42.62
C VAL A 225 3.88 44.90 43.44
N LYS A 226 3.02 45.29 44.39
CA LYS A 226 3.27 46.45 45.26
C LYS A 226 4.50 46.23 46.17
N ALA A 227 4.72 45.01 46.66
CA ALA A 227 5.89 44.66 47.45
C ALA A 227 7.18 44.66 46.61
N ARG A 228 7.13 44.19 45.35
CA ARG A 228 8.26 44.19 44.41
C ARG A 228 8.61 45.58 43.88
N PHE A 229 7.63 46.48 43.77
CA PHE A 229 7.86 47.88 43.38
C PHE A 229 8.23 48.78 44.57
N ALA A 230 7.80 48.46 45.80
CA ALA A 230 8.28 49.12 47.02
C ALA A 230 9.69 48.64 47.42
N GLY A 231 10.01 47.37 47.16
CA GLY A 231 11.33 46.77 47.30
C GLY A 231 12.24 47.11 46.13
N GLY A 232 12.47 48.41 45.91
CA GLY A 232 13.45 48.89 44.95
C GLY A 232 14.85 48.37 45.28
N SER A 233 15.51 47.88 44.24
CA SER A 233 16.96 47.70 44.09
C SER A 233 17.61 46.46 44.71
N SER A 234 18.39 45.80 43.85
CA SER A 234 19.53 44.90 44.12
C SER A 234 19.26 43.43 44.48
N ARG A 235 19.12 42.58 43.44
CA ARG A 235 19.87 41.30 43.38
C ARG A 235 19.83 40.61 42.00
N ALA A 236 20.98 40.58 41.33
CA ALA A 236 21.44 39.41 40.55
C ALA A 236 22.71 38.91 41.27
N PRO A 237 22.94 37.59 41.42
CA PRO A 237 23.75 36.83 40.45
C PRO A 237 23.24 35.36 40.30
N PHE A 238 23.67 34.48 39.38
CA PHE A 238 25.02 33.99 39.03
C PHE A 238 24.85 32.99 37.83
N ALA A 239 25.47 33.19 36.65
CA ALA A 239 26.78 32.69 36.15
C ALA A 239 26.86 31.15 35.97
N THR A 240 27.60 30.49 35.07
CA THR A 240 28.39 30.74 33.84
C THR A 240 28.90 29.34 33.42
N THR A 241 29.06 29.02 32.14
CA THR A 241 30.04 28.00 31.73
C THR A 241 30.64 28.39 30.38
N GLY A 242 31.85 28.95 30.43
CA GLY A 242 32.70 29.22 29.30
C GLY A 242 34.16 29.08 29.72
N THR A 243 34.90 28.24 29.00
CA THR A 243 36.36 28.03 28.99
C THR A 243 36.60 27.27 27.68
N THR A 244 37.41 27.65 26.69
CA THR A 244 38.63 28.47 26.59
C THR A 244 38.76 29.01 25.17
N ALA A 245 39.17 30.27 24.99
CA ALA A 245 39.93 30.69 23.81
C ALA A 245 40.95 31.78 24.20
N ARG A 246 42.21 31.53 23.83
CA ARG A 246 43.38 32.36 24.10
C ARG A 246 43.74 33.16 22.85
N GLY A 247 43.80 34.49 23.00
CA GLY A 247 44.68 35.47 22.36
C GLY A 247 44.97 35.46 20.84
N GLY A 248 44.77 36.61 20.20
CA GLY A 248 45.53 37.05 19.00
C GLY A 248 44.71 37.78 17.93
N PRO A 249 45.07 39.00 17.48
CA PRO A 249 44.17 39.88 16.72
C PRO A 249 44.33 39.78 15.20
N GLY A 250 43.25 39.97 14.44
CA GLY A 250 43.35 40.20 13.00
C GLY A 250 42.04 40.06 12.21
N ALA A 251 41.61 41.17 11.62
CA ALA A 251 40.95 41.29 10.31
C ALA A 251 39.51 40.74 10.09
N GLN A 252 38.66 41.70 9.66
CA GLN A 252 37.57 41.60 8.67
C GLN A 252 36.27 40.85 9.05
N GLY A 253 35.12 41.53 8.87
CA GLY A 253 33.84 40.84 8.61
C GLY A 253 32.55 41.39 9.23
N THR A 254 32.39 42.69 9.49
CA THR A 254 31.10 43.24 9.96
C THR A 254 30.23 43.72 8.80
N SER A 255 29.67 42.79 8.02
CA SER A 255 28.55 43.12 7.11
C SER A 255 27.64 41.95 6.71
N ARG A 256 27.71 40.78 7.36
CA ARG A 256 26.92 39.60 6.90
C ARG A 256 25.73 39.20 7.80
N ALA A 257 25.56 39.83 8.95
CA ALA A 257 24.51 39.47 9.92
C ALA A 257 23.24 40.34 9.81
N ALA A 258 23.31 41.52 9.19
CA ALA A 258 22.16 42.40 8.99
C ALA A 258 21.34 42.02 7.74
N ASP A 259 21.99 41.63 6.65
CA ASP A 259 21.33 41.31 5.37
C ASP A 259 20.49 40.03 5.41
N THR A 260 20.80 39.10 6.32
CA THR A 260 20.07 37.83 6.44
C THR A 260 18.74 38.01 7.17
N ALA A 261 18.64 38.95 8.10
CA ALA A 261 17.42 39.25 8.84
C ALA A 261 16.39 40.01 7.98
N GLU A 262 16.84 40.84 7.05
CA GLU A 262 15.97 41.60 6.14
C GLU A 262 15.45 40.73 4.97
N ALA A 263 16.30 39.83 4.44
CA ALA A 263 15.92 38.89 3.38
C ALA A 263 14.88 37.83 3.82
N LEU A 264 14.84 37.48 5.11
CA LEU A 264 13.87 36.55 5.68
C LEU A 264 12.48 37.20 5.91
N LYS A 265 12.41 38.52 6.07
CA LYS A 265 11.16 39.24 6.35
C LYS A 265 10.29 39.43 5.09
N GLY A 266 10.91 39.54 3.92
CA GLY A 266 10.20 39.73 2.64
C GLY A 266 9.56 38.48 2.04
N ARG A 267 9.93 37.27 2.48
CA ARG A 267 9.50 36.00 1.85
C ARG A 267 8.25 35.36 2.46
N TRP A 268 7.81 35.81 3.63
CA TRP A 268 6.63 35.27 4.31
C TRP A 268 5.39 36.18 4.22
N ALA A 269 5.53 37.37 3.63
CA ALA A 269 4.44 38.33 3.45
C ALA A 269 3.23 37.82 2.62
N PRO A 270 3.38 36.98 1.56
CA PRO A 270 2.23 36.46 0.81
C PRO A 270 1.45 35.35 1.51
N LEU A 271 2.00 34.72 2.56
CA LEU A 271 1.35 33.61 3.27
C LEU A 271 0.53 34.05 4.50
N ALA A 272 0.71 35.29 4.97
CA ALA A 272 -0.11 35.88 6.03
C ALA A 272 -1.54 36.25 5.55
N VAL A 273 -1.75 36.39 4.24
CA VAL A 273 -3.09 36.65 3.66
C VAL A 273 -3.96 35.38 3.65
N PHE A 274 -3.37 34.18 3.81
CA PHE A 274 -4.12 32.92 3.84
C PHE A 274 -4.69 32.55 5.22
N THR A 275 -4.24 33.15 6.33
CA THR A 275 -4.75 32.84 7.67
C THR A 275 -6.04 33.58 8.02
N VAL A 276 -6.34 34.71 7.37
CA VAL A 276 -7.61 35.44 7.55
C VAL A 276 -8.76 34.81 6.75
N SER A 277 -8.48 34.07 5.67
CA SER A 277 -9.51 33.42 4.84
C SER A 277 -10.13 32.17 5.50
N ALA A 278 -9.39 31.51 6.39
CA ALA A 278 -9.85 30.27 7.03
C ALA A 278 -11.01 30.48 8.03
N THR A 279 -11.04 31.59 8.75
CA THR A 279 -12.13 31.89 9.71
C THR A 279 -13.42 32.29 8.99
N ALA A 280 -13.31 33.01 7.87
CA ALA A 280 -14.46 33.38 7.03
C ALA A 280 -15.12 32.16 6.38
N PHE A 281 -14.33 31.18 5.92
CA PHE A 281 -14.84 29.94 5.31
C PHE A 281 -15.62 29.06 6.32
N VAL A 282 -15.16 28.99 7.57
CA VAL A 282 -15.84 28.23 8.64
C VAL A 282 -17.17 28.88 9.03
N VAL A 283 -17.25 30.21 9.06
CA VAL A 283 -18.50 30.94 9.31
C VAL A 283 -19.49 30.78 8.13
N PHE A 284 -18.99 30.77 6.89
CA PHE A 284 -19.83 30.56 5.70
C PHE A 284 -20.40 29.13 5.63
N LEU A 285 -19.61 28.09 5.95
CA LEU A 285 -20.10 26.71 6.03
C LEU A 285 -21.18 26.54 7.11
N ARG A 286 -21.01 27.19 8.26
CA ARG A 286 -21.99 27.13 9.35
C ARG A 286 -23.33 27.78 8.98
N LYS A 287 -23.32 28.78 8.10
CA LYS A 287 -24.53 29.47 7.63
C LYS A 287 -25.29 28.69 6.54
N LEU A 288 -24.58 27.89 5.73
CA LEU A 288 -25.18 27.08 4.66
C LEU A 288 -25.92 25.84 5.18
N VAL A 289 -25.52 25.30 6.34
CA VAL A 289 -26.13 24.09 6.94
C VAL A 289 -27.37 24.42 7.78
N LYS A 290 -27.66 25.71 8.00
CA LYS A 290 -28.75 26.16 8.88
C LYS A 290 -29.92 26.82 8.14
N ASN A 291 -29.96 26.75 6.81
CA ASN A 291 -31.10 27.11 5.97
C ASN A 291 -31.61 25.88 5.22
#